data_AF-A0A284VIX4-F1
#
_entry.id   AF-A0A284VIX4-F1
#
_cell.length_a   1.000
_cell.length_b   1.000
_cell.length_c   1.000
_cell.angle_alpha   90.00
_cell.angle_beta   90.00
_cell.angle_gamma   90.00
#
_symmetry.space_group_name_H-M   'P 1'
#
loop_
_entity.id
_entity.type
_entity.pdbx_description
1 polymer ?
#
loop_
_entity_poly.entity_id
_entity_poly.type
_entity_poly.pdbx_seq_one_letter_code
_entity_poly.pdbx_strand_id
1 'polypeptide(L)'
;MRRINLNVPLMAIVSLIIIISGCISDQDTAPKPNVTQNSTVITPQLSITAEVETGLIKLHHTGGNDITLRDIIIVIEQGKPSAIYEKIGQNDDRFMKGDTLDLTLKGISLNGKALDIGRISINNSEAMNNSEAMEEYQTTITLVHIPSGSLLTRIVSSEGFFS
;
A
#
# COMPACT_ATOMS: atom_id res chain seq x y z
N MET A 1 -15.08 56.05 -24.85
CA MET A 1 -14.99 55.75 -23.40
C MET A 1 -14.17 54.46 -23.29
N ARG A 2 -12.85 54.40 -23.01
CA ARG A 2 -12.09 54.72 -21.77
C ARG A 2 -12.94 54.45 -20.53
N ARG A 3 -12.64 53.46 -19.67
CA ARG A 3 -11.43 53.37 -18.83
C ARG A 3 -11.29 51.93 -18.24
N ILE A 4 -10.11 51.28 -18.39
CA ILE A 4 -9.06 50.94 -17.37
C ILE A 4 -9.61 50.23 -16.12
N ASN A 5 -9.00 49.22 -15.49
CA ASN A 5 -7.60 48.82 -15.29
C ASN A 5 -7.67 47.40 -14.63
N LEU A 6 -6.83 46.42 -14.98
CA LEU A 6 -5.47 46.17 -14.42
C LEU A 6 -5.49 45.36 -13.10
N ASN A 7 -5.03 44.11 -13.19
CA ASN A 7 -3.85 43.71 -12.43
C ASN A 7 -3.20 42.46 -13.05
N VAL A 8 -2.12 42.71 -13.78
CA VAL A 8 -1.00 41.79 -14.06
C VAL A 8 0.02 41.97 -12.91
N PRO A 9 1.27 41.45 -12.88
CA PRO A 9 1.92 40.20 -13.35
C PRO A 9 2.84 39.59 -12.25
N LEU A 10 3.74 38.67 -12.67
CA LEU A 10 5.15 38.53 -12.22
C LEU A 10 5.34 37.59 -11.02
N MET A 11 6.16 36.53 -11.07
CA MET A 11 7.58 36.57 -11.42
C MET A 11 8.06 35.20 -11.93
N ALA A 12 8.84 35.23 -13.01
CA ALA A 12 9.82 34.19 -13.30
C ALA A 12 10.87 34.18 -12.18
N ILE A 13 11.17 33.02 -11.59
CA ILE A 13 12.39 32.82 -10.81
C ILE A 13 13.34 32.02 -11.68
N VAL A 14 14.17 32.78 -12.39
CA VAL A 14 15.40 32.35 -13.02
C VAL A 14 16.51 32.40 -11.95
N SER A 15 17.44 31.44 -12.05
CA SER A 15 18.78 31.37 -11.42
C SER A 15 18.91 30.65 -10.08
N LEU A 16 19.66 29.55 -10.10
CA LEU A 16 21.10 29.64 -9.79
C LEU A 16 21.84 28.39 -10.29
N ILE A 17 22.62 28.53 -11.38
CA ILE A 17 23.63 27.55 -11.76
C ILE A 17 24.88 27.86 -10.94
N ILE A 18 25.26 26.98 -10.03
CA ILE A 18 26.62 27.01 -9.45
C ILE A 18 27.52 26.27 -10.44
N ILE A 19 28.26 27.02 -11.25
CA ILE A 19 29.40 26.49 -12.01
C ILE A 19 30.56 26.38 -11.02
N ILE A 20 30.83 25.18 -10.53
CA ILE A 20 32.13 24.90 -9.92
C ILE A 20 33.10 24.68 -11.08
N SER A 21 33.87 25.74 -11.36
CA SER A 21 35.05 25.72 -12.22
C SER A 21 36.09 24.78 -11.61
N GLY A 22 36.48 23.76 -12.38
CA GLY A 22 37.62 22.89 -12.10
C GLY A 22 38.23 22.49 -13.43
N CYS A 23 39.47 22.90 -13.67
CA CYS A 23 40.16 22.90 -14.95
C CYS A 23 40.23 21.52 -15.62
N ILE A 24 40.10 21.51 -16.95
CA ILE A 24 40.48 20.38 -17.81
C ILE A 24 42.02 20.30 -17.81
N SER A 25 42.55 19.13 -17.45
CA SER A 25 43.86 18.68 -17.91
C SER A 25 43.66 17.39 -18.69
N ASP A 26 44.16 17.43 -19.92
CA ASP A 26 44.07 16.44 -20.98
C ASP A 26 44.79 15.11 -20.71
N GLN A 27 44.32 14.10 -21.47
CA GLN A 27 44.98 12.86 -21.90
C GLN A 27 45.17 11.71 -20.88
N ASP A 28 44.47 10.60 -21.11
CA ASP A 28 45.01 9.38 -21.76
C ASP A 28 44.29 8.09 -21.28
N THR A 29 44.16 7.13 -22.20
CA THR A 29 43.91 5.68 -22.06
C THR A 29 42.54 5.06 -21.68
N ALA A 30 42.13 4.16 -22.60
CA ALA A 30 41.29 2.94 -22.48
C ALA A 30 39.75 3.05 -22.58
N PRO A 31 39.08 2.16 -23.35
CA PRO A 31 37.63 2.14 -23.46
C PRO A 31 37.03 1.54 -22.19
N LYS A 32 36.55 2.39 -21.29
CA LYS A 32 35.76 1.99 -20.12
C LYS A 32 34.26 2.00 -20.49
N PRO A 33 33.47 1.03 -20.02
CA PRO A 33 32.18 0.72 -20.59
C PRO A 33 31.21 1.87 -20.32
N ASN A 34 30.39 2.16 -21.33
CA ASN A 34 29.31 3.13 -21.25
C ASN A 34 28.24 2.56 -20.29
N VAL A 35 28.47 2.68 -18.98
CA VAL A 35 27.45 2.40 -17.98
C VAL A 35 26.59 3.65 -17.89
N THR A 36 25.61 3.72 -18.79
CA THR A 36 24.39 4.44 -18.51
C THR A 36 23.75 3.75 -17.31
N GLN A 37 24.07 4.19 -16.10
CA GLN A 37 23.25 3.89 -14.93
C GLN A 37 21.95 4.68 -15.10
N ASN A 38 21.07 4.18 -15.98
CA ASN A 38 19.65 4.38 -15.81
C ASN A 38 19.34 3.73 -14.47
N SER A 39 19.32 4.53 -13.41
CA SER A 39 18.81 4.11 -12.12
C SER A 39 17.29 3.99 -12.27
N THR A 40 16.86 2.96 -12.97
CA THR A 40 15.52 2.41 -12.78
C THR A 40 15.56 1.90 -11.35
N VAL A 41 14.99 2.65 -10.43
CA VAL A 41 14.71 2.15 -9.09
C VAL A 41 13.69 1.04 -9.28
N ILE A 42 14.17 -0.18 -9.55
CA ILE A 42 13.38 -1.40 -9.49
C ILE A 42 13.25 -1.73 -8.00
N THR A 43 12.65 -0.84 -7.20
CA THR A 43 12.13 -1.30 -5.91
C THR A 43 11.03 -2.28 -6.27
N PRO A 44 11.16 -3.56 -5.89
CA PRO A 44 10.14 -4.53 -6.23
C PRO A 44 8.87 -4.07 -5.49
N GLN A 45 7.90 -3.58 -6.26
CA GLN A 45 6.62 -3.13 -5.75
C GLN A 45 5.98 -4.32 -5.01
N LEU A 46 5.45 -4.06 -3.81
CA LEU A 46 4.75 -5.08 -3.03
C LEU A 46 3.62 -5.69 -3.88
N SER A 47 3.62 -7.01 -3.97
CA SER A 47 2.66 -7.79 -4.75
C SER A 47 1.97 -8.79 -3.83
N ILE A 48 0.69 -8.58 -3.59
CA ILE A 48 -0.15 -9.44 -2.75
C ILE A 48 -1.41 -9.78 -3.55
N THR A 49 -1.81 -11.05 -3.53
CA THR A 49 -3.10 -11.52 -4.04
C THR A 49 -3.97 -11.97 -2.88
N ALA A 50 -5.29 -12.03 -3.08
CA ALA A 50 -6.24 -12.49 -2.08
C ALA A 50 -7.15 -13.60 -2.64
N GLU A 51 -7.37 -14.64 -1.86
CA GLU A 51 -8.51 -15.55 -1.98
C GLU A 51 -9.53 -15.14 -0.91
N VAL A 52 -10.78 -14.89 -1.32
CA VAL A 52 -11.83 -14.43 -0.40
C VAL A 52 -12.95 -15.45 -0.41
N GLU A 53 -13.26 -15.94 0.78
CA GLU A 53 -14.37 -16.84 1.06
C GLU A 53 -15.13 -16.30 2.28
N THR A 54 -16.36 -16.78 2.49
CA THR A 54 -17.12 -16.40 3.68
C THR A 54 -16.40 -16.82 4.96
N GLY A 55 -16.05 -15.83 5.79
CA GLY A 55 -15.34 -16.03 7.07
C GLY A 55 -13.84 -16.29 6.95
N LEU A 56 -13.26 -16.32 5.76
CA LEU A 56 -11.83 -16.55 5.52
C LEU A 56 -11.29 -15.70 4.37
N ILE A 57 -10.20 -14.99 4.62
CA ILE A 57 -9.40 -14.36 3.57
C ILE A 57 -7.98 -14.91 3.65
N LYS A 58 -7.43 -15.37 2.54
CA LYS A 58 -6.02 -15.74 2.42
C LYS A 58 -5.29 -14.70 1.59
N LEU A 59 -4.31 -14.04 2.19
CA LEU A 59 -3.41 -13.14 1.47
C LEU A 59 -2.13 -13.87 1.13
N HIS A 60 -1.73 -13.85 -0.13
CA HIS A 60 -0.49 -14.47 -0.58
C HIS A 60 0.52 -13.39 -0.98
N HIS A 61 1.70 -13.41 -0.37
CA HIS A 61 2.79 -12.52 -0.79
C HIS A 61 3.47 -13.12 -2.02
N THR A 62 3.29 -12.48 -3.17
CA THR A 62 3.76 -13.00 -4.47
C THR A 62 5.05 -12.32 -4.93
N GLY A 63 5.46 -11.22 -4.29
CA GLY A 63 6.70 -10.52 -4.59
C GLY A 63 6.77 -9.13 -3.96
N GLY A 64 7.92 -8.46 -4.11
CA GLY A 64 8.16 -7.17 -3.46
C GLY A 64 8.95 -7.28 -2.17
N ASN A 65 8.99 -6.17 -1.43
CA ASN A 65 9.62 -6.12 -0.12
C ASN A 65 8.82 -6.90 0.93
N ASP A 66 9.52 -7.43 1.92
CA ASP A 66 8.91 -8.04 3.09
C ASP A 66 8.16 -6.99 3.93
N ILE A 67 7.11 -7.41 4.61
CA ILE A 67 6.31 -6.55 5.49
C ILE A 67 6.48 -7.00 6.92
N THR A 68 6.90 -6.11 7.81
CA THR A 68 6.85 -6.35 9.25
C THR A 68 5.39 -6.26 9.71
N LEU A 69 4.84 -7.36 10.24
CA LEU A 69 3.42 -7.46 10.53
C LEU A 69 2.95 -6.50 11.65
N ARG A 70 3.80 -6.20 12.63
CA ARG A 70 3.48 -5.22 13.68
C ARG A 70 3.32 -3.79 13.15
N ASP A 71 3.87 -3.51 11.97
CA ASP A 71 3.91 -2.19 11.36
C ASP A 71 2.76 -1.98 10.36
N ILE A 72 1.80 -2.91 10.28
CA ILE A 72 0.63 -2.78 9.41
C ILE A 72 -0.69 -2.91 10.16
N ILE A 73 -1.71 -2.28 9.57
CA ILE A 73 -3.12 -2.61 9.80
C ILE A 73 -3.71 -3.24 8.54
N ILE A 74 -4.64 -4.16 8.74
CA ILE A 74 -5.47 -4.69 7.66
C ILE A 74 -6.90 -4.24 7.92
N VAL A 75 -7.50 -3.60 6.92
CA VAL A 75 -8.89 -3.16 6.94
C VAL A 75 -9.66 -3.95 5.89
N ILE A 76 -10.76 -4.55 6.30
CA ILE A 76 -11.68 -5.32 5.44
C ILE A 76 -13.02 -4.60 5.48
N GLU A 77 -13.55 -4.24 4.32
CA GLU A 77 -14.82 -3.54 4.16
C GLU A 77 -15.69 -4.28 3.15
N GLN A 78 -16.98 -4.43 3.44
CA GLN A 78 -17.95 -5.05 2.53
C GLN A 78 -19.26 -4.26 2.61
N GLY A 79 -19.27 -3.06 2.02
CA GLY A 79 -20.35 -2.10 2.19
C GLY A 79 -20.38 -1.56 3.62
N LYS A 80 -21.37 -1.99 4.42
CA LYS A 80 -21.54 -1.57 5.81
C LYS A 80 -20.72 -2.35 6.85
N PRO A 81 -20.59 -3.70 6.74
CA PRO A 81 -19.71 -4.42 7.65
C PRO A 81 -18.22 -4.14 7.40
N SER A 82 -17.44 -4.15 8.48
CA SER A 82 -15.98 -3.96 8.42
C SER A 82 -15.23 -4.71 9.52
N ALA A 83 -13.99 -5.11 9.26
CA ALA A 83 -13.06 -5.65 10.24
C ALA A 83 -11.70 -4.94 10.16
N ILE A 84 -11.14 -4.60 11.32
CA ILE A 84 -9.82 -3.99 11.43
C ILE A 84 -8.93 -4.89 12.28
N TYR A 85 -7.77 -5.25 11.74
CA TYR A 85 -6.74 -6.05 12.39
C TYR A 85 -5.54 -5.15 12.71
N GLU A 86 -5.27 -4.93 14.00
CA GLU A 86 -4.19 -4.07 14.49
C GLU A 86 -3.13 -4.88 15.24
N LYS A 87 -1.86 -4.45 15.15
CA LYS A 87 -0.70 -5.08 15.82
C LYS A 87 -0.65 -6.58 15.50
N ILE A 88 -0.44 -6.89 14.23
CA ILE A 88 -0.44 -8.26 13.72
C ILE A 88 0.91 -8.90 14.03
N GLY A 89 0.90 -10.09 14.64
CA GLY A 89 2.13 -10.86 14.86
C GLY A 89 2.93 -10.43 16.09
N GLN A 90 3.92 -11.25 16.42
CA GLN A 90 4.93 -10.94 17.44
C GLN A 90 5.94 -9.93 16.89
N ASN A 91 6.74 -9.35 17.79
CA ASN A 91 7.43 -8.08 17.56
C ASN A 91 8.15 -7.94 16.21
N ASP A 92 8.63 -8.99 15.55
CA ASP A 92 9.22 -8.88 14.21
C ASP A 92 8.80 -10.02 13.25
N ASP A 93 7.58 -10.57 13.39
CA ASP A 93 7.06 -11.50 12.37
C ASP A 93 6.95 -10.76 11.02
N ARG A 94 7.46 -11.39 9.96
CA ARG A 94 7.52 -10.80 8.61
C ARG A 94 6.65 -11.60 7.66
N PHE A 95 5.85 -10.90 6.87
CA PHE A 95 5.13 -11.46 5.74
C PHE A 95 6.00 -11.28 4.49
N MET A 96 6.57 -12.39 4.03
CA MET A 96 7.60 -12.45 2.99
C MET A 96 7.11 -13.21 1.77
N LYS A 97 7.80 -13.07 0.64
CA LYS A 97 7.43 -13.77 -0.60
C LYS A 97 7.27 -15.28 -0.38
N GLY A 98 6.11 -15.80 -0.78
CA GLY A 98 5.73 -17.20 -0.63
C GLY A 98 4.88 -17.48 0.61
N ASP A 99 4.82 -16.54 1.56
CA ASP A 99 3.98 -16.68 2.74
C ASP A 99 2.50 -16.51 2.41
N THR A 100 1.67 -17.11 3.27
CA THR A 100 0.22 -16.92 3.29
C THR A 100 -0.21 -16.41 4.66
N LEU A 101 -1.00 -15.33 4.66
CA LEU A 101 -1.64 -14.77 5.85
C LEU A 101 -3.14 -15.05 5.80
N ASP A 102 -3.64 -15.87 6.72
CA ASP A 102 -5.04 -16.21 6.82
C ASP A 102 -5.73 -15.28 7.83
N LEU A 103 -6.83 -14.66 7.43
CA LEU A 103 -7.63 -13.74 8.22
C LEU A 103 -9.01 -14.34 8.44
N THR A 104 -9.42 -14.44 9.71
CA THR A 104 -10.77 -14.87 10.11
C THR A 104 -11.35 -13.86 11.08
N LEU A 105 -12.65 -13.95 11.37
CA LEU A 105 -13.27 -13.13 12.42
C LEU A 105 -12.70 -13.41 13.83
N LYS A 106 -11.99 -14.53 14.01
CA LYS A 106 -11.47 -14.98 15.31
C LYS A 106 -9.99 -14.70 15.51
N GLY A 107 -9.25 -14.49 14.43
CA GLY A 107 -7.79 -14.41 14.51
C GLY A 107 -7.11 -14.43 13.16
N ILE A 108 -5.78 -14.41 13.22
CA ILE A 108 -4.88 -14.40 12.07
C ILE A 108 -3.85 -15.51 12.22
N SER A 109 -3.47 -16.15 11.12
CA SER A 109 -2.31 -17.04 11.07
C SER A 109 -1.38 -16.71 9.92
N LEU A 110 -0.07 -16.83 10.15
CA LEU A 110 0.96 -16.78 9.14
C LEU A 110 1.45 -18.20 8.87
N ASN A 111 1.27 -18.70 7.63
CA ASN A 111 1.62 -20.07 7.24
C ASN A 111 1.04 -21.13 8.21
N GLY A 112 -0.20 -20.93 8.66
CA GLY A 112 -0.88 -21.80 9.64
C GLY A 112 -0.44 -21.63 11.09
N LYS A 113 0.60 -20.83 11.39
CA LYS A 113 0.96 -20.47 12.77
C LYS A 113 0.08 -19.30 13.23
N ALA A 114 -0.69 -19.51 14.29
CA ALA A 114 -1.48 -18.44 14.90
C ALA A 114 -0.57 -17.29 15.36
N LEU A 115 -1.01 -16.07 15.09
CA LEU A 115 -0.34 -14.85 15.50
C LEU A 115 -1.00 -14.26 16.74
N ASP A 116 -0.19 -13.64 17.61
CA ASP A 116 -0.71 -12.74 18.62
C ASP A 116 -1.25 -11.49 17.93
N ILE A 117 -2.52 -11.18 18.20
CA ILE A 117 -3.20 -10.01 17.67
C ILE A 117 -3.47 -9.05 18.81
N GLY A 118 -3.18 -7.76 18.60
CA GLY A 118 -3.50 -6.73 19.59
C GLY A 118 -5.00 -6.45 19.66
N ARG A 119 -5.66 -6.35 18.50
CA ARG A 119 -7.10 -6.03 18.43
C ARG A 119 -7.71 -6.45 17.09
N ILE A 120 -8.88 -7.08 17.16
CA ILE A 120 -9.82 -7.19 16.03
C ILE A 120 -11.04 -6.34 16.38
N SER A 121 -11.37 -5.37 15.52
CA SER A 121 -12.59 -4.58 15.64
C SER A 121 -13.53 -4.94 14.51
N ILE A 122 -14.66 -5.58 14.81
CA ILE A 122 -15.69 -5.94 13.82
C ILE A 122 -16.88 -5.02 14.03
N ASN A 123 -17.28 -4.33 12.98
CA ASN A 123 -18.53 -3.56 12.93
C ASN A 123 -19.46 -4.28 11.97
N ASN A 124 -20.43 -5.04 12.49
CA ASN A 124 -21.52 -5.60 11.69
C ASN A 124 -22.70 -4.63 11.79
N SER A 125 -22.63 -3.49 11.09
CA SER A 125 -23.80 -2.62 11.03
C SER A 125 -24.81 -3.23 10.04
N GLU A 126 -25.82 -3.90 10.58
CA GLU A 126 -26.96 -4.35 9.80
C GLU A 126 -27.69 -3.12 9.25
N ALA A 127 -27.79 -3.02 7.92
CA ALA A 127 -28.77 -2.14 7.31
C ALA A 127 -30.16 -2.74 7.57
N MET A 128 -30.74 -2.46 8.73
CA MET A 128 -32.18 -2.58 8.88
C MET A 128 -32.86 -1.67 7.84
N ASN A 129 -33.54 -2.31 6.88
CA ASN A 129 -34.80 -1.87 6.27
C ASN A 129 -34.81 -0.96 5.02
N ASN A 130 -33.93 -1.09 4.03
CA ASN A 130 -34.17 -0.39 2.75
C ASN A 130 -34.06 -1.36 1.58
N SER A 131 -35.21 -1.62 0.93
CA SER A 131 -35.37 -2.39 -0.31
C SER A 131 -34.81 -1.62 -1.52
N GLU A 132 -33.53 -1.26 -1.46
CA GLU A 132 -32.81 -0.69 -2.59
C GLU A 132 -31.78 -1.71 -3.04
N ALA A 133 -31.63 -1.81 -4.36
CA ALA A 133 -31.03 -2.92 -5.08
C ALA A 133 -29.76 -3.48 -4.41
N MET A 134 -29.60 -4.81 -4.48
CA MET A 134 -28.42 -5.52 -4.00
C MET A 134 -27.17 -4.99 -4.71
N GLU A 135 -26.56 -3.95 -4.15
CA GLU A 135 -25.24 -3.49 -4.57
C GLU A 135 -24.27 -4.62 -4.24
N GLU A 136 -23.52 -5.03 -5.26
CA GLU A 136 -22.54 -6.10 -5.21
C GLU A 136 -21.72 -6.01 -3.91
N TYR A 137 -21.81 -7.05 -3.06
CA TYR A 137 -21.08 -7.13 -1.80
C TYR A 137 -19.59 -7.40 -2.05
N GLN A 138 -18.90 -6.46 -2.70
CA GLN A 138 -17.48 -6.56 -2.96
C GLN A 138 -16.72 -6.38 -1.65
N THR A 139 -15.81 -7.31 -1.36
CA THR A 139 -14.90 -7.19 -0.23
C THR A 139 -13.68 -6.39 -0.65
N THR A 140 -13.48 -5.23 -0.02
CA THR A 140 -12.25 -4.44 -0.15
C THR A 140 -11.30 -4.79 0.99
N ILE A 141 -10.07 -5.15 0.66
CA ILE A 141 -8.98 -5.42 1.61
C ILE A 141 -7.91 -4.36 1.43
N THR A 142 -7.57 -3.65 2.49
CA THR A 142 -6.61 -2.55 2.48
C THR A 142 -5.51 -2.82 3.50
N LEU A 143 -4.26 -2.77 3.06
CA LEU A 143 -3.09 -2.84 3.93
C LEU A 143 -2.47 -1.45 4.03
N VAL A 144 -2.30 -0.96 5.26
CA VAL A 144 -1.69 0.35 5.52
C VAL A 144 -0.48 0.17 6.41
N HIS A 145 0.63 0.78 6.03
CA HIS A 145 1.83 0.85 6.86
C HIS A 145 1.64 1.92 7.94
N ILE A 146 1.65 1.51 9.21
CA ILE A 146 1.37 2.38 10.36
C ILE A 146 2.39 3.52 10.47
N PRO A 147 3.72 3.26 10.44
CA PRO A 147 4.69 4.34 10.66
C PRO A 147 4.64 5.46 9.63
N SER A 148 4.34 5.15 8.37
CA SER A 148 4.28 6.14 7.28
C SER A 148 2.86 6.60 6.94
N GLY A 149 1.83 5.87 7.36
CA GLY A 149 0.45 6.04 6.91
C GLY A 149 0.22 5.68 5.43
N SER A 150 1.20 5.09 4.75
CA SER A 150 1.09 4.81 3.32
C SER A 150 0.26 3.57 3.03
N LEU A 151 -0.59 3.64 2.01
CA LEU A 151 -1.25 2.48 1.43
C LEU A 151 -0.20 1.53 0.82
N LEU A 152 -0.18 0.28 1.29
CA LEU A 152 0.69 -0.77 0.77
C LEU A 152 0.02 -1.53 -0.37
N THR A 153 -1.25 -1.91 -0.19
CA THR A 153 -2.06 -2.52 -1.24
C THR A 153 -3.55 -2.33 -0.96
N ARG A 154 -4.34 -2.36 -2.02
CA ARG A 154 -5.80 -2.39 -1.99
C ARG A 154 -6.29 -3.46 -2.98
N ILE A 155 -7.01 -4.45 -2.48
CA ILE A 155 -7.53 -5.57 -3.26
C ILE A 155 -9.06 -5.52 -3.18
N VAL A 156 -9.73 -5.78 -4.29
CA VAL A 156 -11.19 -5.83 -4.37
C VAL A 156 -11.58 -7.21 -4.87
N SER A 157 -12.44 -7.90 -4.13
CA SER A 157 -13.01 -9.19 -4.48
C SER A 157 -14.51 -9.07 -4.69
N SER A 158 -15.06 -9.80 -5.65
CA SER A 158 -16.51 -9.98 -5.81
C SER A 158 -17.12 -10.89 -4.75
N GLU A 159 -16.30 -11.65 -4.03
CA GLU A 159 -16.72 -12.55 -2.96
C GLU A 159 -16.87 -11.83 -1.63
N GLY A 160 -17.82 -12.28 -0.80
CA GLY A 160 -18.12 -11.72 0.52
C GLY A 160 -17.40 -12.44 1.66
N PHE A 161 -16.75 -11.68 2.54
CA PHE A 161 -16.14 -12.17 3.78
C PHE A 161 -17.12 -12.21 4.96
N PHE A 162 -17.96 -11.18 5.08
CA PHE A 162 -19.03 -11.10 6.08
C PHE A 162 -20.30 -11.75 5.50
N SER A 163 -20.81 -12.78 6.17
CA SER A 163 -22.05 -13.48 5.85
C SER A 163 -23.29 -12.66 6.14
#